data_AF-A0AB36JQ23-F1
#
_entry.id   AF-A0AB36JQ23-F1
#
_cell.length_a   1.000
_cell.length_b   1.000
_cell.length_c   1.000
_cell.angle_alpha   90.00
_cell.angle_beta   90.00
_cell.angle_gamma   90.00
#
_symmetry.space_group_name_H-M   'P 1'
#
loop_
_entity.id
_entity.type
_entity.pdbx_description
1 polymer ?
#
loop_
_entity_poly.entity_id
_entity_poly.type
_entity_poly.pdbx_seq_one_letter_code
_entity_poly.pdbx_strand_id
1 'polypeptide(L)'
;MLYLTEEEFVNDLGFDIVTDFYKLARRAEIAINLYTQGIYKQDIDFEKEVDYRKSAIKLAMAFQIAYLDSSGIMTADDKQTMSSVSIGRTKIDYGSQHRISAGQQFNLCLDAENILKQAGFSLIVGVDYDR
;
A
#
# COMPACT_ATOMS: atom_id res chain seq x y z
N MET A 1 -13.65 5.56 -1.76
CA MET A 1 -13.75 5.34 -3.21
C MET A 1 -12.77 4.24 -3.54
N LEU A 2 -13.20 3.15 -4.16
CA LEU A 2 -12.23 2.16 -4.65
C LEU A 2 -11.53 2.73 -5.87
N TYR A 3 -10.19 2.72 -5.86
CA TYR A 3 -9.38 3.19 -6.98
C TYR A 3 -9.19 2.12 -8.07
N LEU A 4 -9.54 0.87 -7.78
CA LEU A 4 -9.31 -0.28 -8.62
C LEU A 4 -10.52 -1.22 -8.59
N THR A 5 -10.94 -1.70 -9.75
CA THR A 5 -11.96 -2.75 -9.89
C THR A 5 -11.31 -4.14 -9.98
N GLU A 6 -12.09 -5.20 -9.73
CA GLU A 6 -11.60 -6.58 -9.83
C GLU A 6 -11.18 -6.92 -11.27
N GLU A 7 -11.90 -6.40 -12.27
CA GLU A 7 -11.56 -6.60 -13.68
C GLU A 7 -10.21 -5.96 -14.03
N GLU A 8 -9.95 -4.72 -13.59
CA GLU A 8 -8.65 -4.06 -13.80
C GLU A 8 -7.52 -4.79 -13.05
N PHE A 9 -7.81 -5.33 -11.86
CA PHE A 9 -6.83 -6.08 -11.06
C PHE A 9 -6.35 -7.35 -11.76
N VAL A 10 -7.26 -8.11 -12.39
CA VAL A 10 -6.93 -9.36 -13.07
C VAL A 10 -6.47 -9.11 -14.52
N ASN A 11 -7.20 -8.30 -15.29
CA ASN A 11 -6.99 -8.16 -16.72
C ASN A 11 -5.91 -7.14 -17.08
N ASP A 12 -5.85 -5.99 -16.39
CA ASP A 12 -4.90 -4.92 -16.75
C ASP A 12 -3.58 -5.07 -16.00
N LEU A 13 -3.63 -5.55 -14.76
CA LEU A 13 -2.46 -5.65 -13.89
C LEU A 13 -1.89 -7.08 -13.78
N GLY A 14 -2.66 -8.10 -14.18
CA GLY A 14 -2.19 -9.48 -14.26
C GLY A 14 -2.04 -10.19 -12.91
N PHE A 15 -2.80 -9.79 -11.89
CA PHE A 15 -2.80 -10.46 -10.59
C PHE A 15 -3.78 -11.64 -10.54
N ASP A 16 -3.51 -12.61 -9.65
CA ASP A 16 -4.36 -13.78 -9.45
C ASP A 16 -5.71 -13.41 -8.80
N ILE A 17 -6.79 -14.11 -9.18
CA ILE A 17 -8.13 -13.90 -8.62
C ILE A 17 -8.11 -14.12 -7.11
N VAL A 18 -8.71 -13.19 -6.36
CA VAL A 18 -8.76 -13.23 -4.89
C VAL A 18 -10.18 -13.44 -4.39
N THR A 19 -10.37 -14.42 -3.50
CA THR A 19 -11.68 -14.86 -2.99
C THR A 19 -12.50 -13.77 -2.28
N ASP A 20 -11.84 -12.77 -1.69
CA ASP A 20 -12.43 -11.74 -0.82
C ASP A 20 -12.08 -10.31 -1.31
N PHE A 21 -11.98 -10.10 -2.63
CA PHE A 21 -11.43 -8.88 -3.25
C PHE A 21 -11.96 -7.58 -2.62
N TYR A 22 -13.28 -7.38 -2.56
CA TYR A 22 -13.87 -6.13 -2.04
C TYR A 22 -13.48 -5.83 -0.58
N LYS A 23 -13.36 -6.86 0.24
CA LYS A 23 -13.01 -6.73 1.66
C LYS A 23 -11.54 -6.39 1.84
N LEU A 24 -10.67 -6.95 1.00
CA LEU A 24 -9.24 -6.63 0.97
C LEU A 24 -9.00 -5.25 0.34
N ALA A 25 -9.72 -4.92 -0.72
CA ALA A 25 -9.66 -3.64 -1.39
C ALA A 25 -10.03 -2.48 -0.47
N ARG A 26 -11.07 -2.62 0.38
CA ARG A 26 -11.39 -1.61 1.41
C ARG A 26 -10.26 -1.44 2.44
N ARG A 27 -9.60 -2.53 2.84
CA ARG A 27 -8.46 -2.46 3.76
C ARG A 27 -7.26 -1.78 3.09
N ALA A 28 -6.98 -2.15 1.85
CA ALA A 28 -5.93 -1.54 1.05
C ALA A 28 -6.18 -0.03 0.84
N GLU A 29 -7.41 0.36 0.54
CA GLU A 29 -7.83 1.76 0.42
C GLU A 29 -7.53 2.55 1.71
N ILE A 30 -7.79 1.97 2.89
CA ILE A 30 -7.51 2.64 4.16
C ILE A 30 -6.00 2.87 4.32
N ALA A 31 -5.18 1.85 4.07
CA ALA A 31 -3.72 1.94 4.18
C ALA A 31 -3.14 3.00 3.22
N ILE A 32 -3.57 2.98 1.95
CA ILE A 32 -3.12 3.95 0.93
C ILE A 32 -3.56 5.36 1.30
N ASN A 33 -4.83 5.55 1.68
CA ASN A 33 -5.31 6.87 2.09
C ASN A 33 -4.56 7.43 3.30
N LEU A 34 -4.24 6.59 4.29
CA LEU A 34 -3.44 7.03 5.43
C LEU A 34 -2.03 7.44 5.01
N TYR A 35 -1.40 6.67 4.12
CA TYR A 35 -0.09 6.98 3.57
C TYR A 35 -0.08 8.30 2.78
N THR A 36 -1.09 8.51 1.93
CA THR A 36 -1.24 9.73 1.12
C THR A 36 -1.96 10.85 1.86
N GLN A 37 -2.07 10.80 3.20
CA GLN A 37 -2.75 11.82 4.04
C GLN A 37 -4.22 12.14 3.62
N GLY A 38 -4.88 11.24 2.92
CA GLY A 38 -6.25 11.41 2.47
C GLY A 38 -6.44 12.51 1.42
N ILE A 39 -5.42 12.82 0.62
CA ILE A 39 -5.47 13.80 -0.48
C ILE A 39 -6.76 13.68 -1.31
N TYR A 40 -7.12 12.46 -1.73
CA TYR A 40 -8.31 12.18 -2.56
C TYR A 40 -9.64 12.09 -1.78
N LYS A 41 -9.61 12.31 -0.46
CA LYS A 41 -10.82 12.46 0.37
C LYS A 41 -11.21 13.93 0.56
N GLN A 42 -10.28 14.86 0.36
CA GLN A 42 -10.45 16.30 0.63
C GLN A 42 -10.63 17.10 -0.66
N ASP A 43 -11.72 16.83 -1.38
CA ASP A 43 -12.15 17.59 -2.59
C ASP A 43 -11.27 17.46 -3.84
N ILE A 44 -10.21 16.64 -3.81
CA ILE A 44 -9.40 16.34 -5.00
C ILE A 44 -10.00 15.15 -5.75
N ASP A 45 -10.48 15.44 -6.95
CA ASP A 45 -11.07 14.45 -7.85
C ASP A 45 -9.97 13.55 -8.44
N PHE A 46 -9.96 12.27 -8.03
CA PHE A 46 -9.03 11.27 -8.51
C PHE A 46 -9.07 11.14 -10.05
N GLU A 47 -10.23 11.36 -10.68
CA GLU A 47 -10.39 11.26 -12.14
C GLU A 47 -9.71 12.41 -12.89
N LYS A 48 -9.37 13.51 -12.23
CA LYS A 48 -8.64 14.65 -12.83
C LYS A 48 -7.14 14.59 -12.58
N GLU A 49 -6.68 13.57 -11.87
CA GLU A 49 -5.27 13.38 -11.55
C GLU A 49 -4.46 13.00 -12.80
N VAL A 50 -3.16 13.30 -12.80
CA VAL A 50 -2.22 12.90 -13.86
C VAL A 50 -2.16 11.37 -13.97
N ASP A 51 -2.21 10.85 -15.19
CA ASP A 51 -2.26 9.40 -15.47
C ASP A 51 -1.19 8.60 -14.74
N TYR A 52 0.03 9.14 -14.65
CA TYR A 52 1.14 8.55 -13.91
C TYR A 52 0.82 8.30 -12.42
N ARG A 53 0.18 9.27 -11.75
CA ARG A 53 -0.18 9.15 -10.34
C ARG A 53 -1.38 8.23 -10.13
N LYS A 54 -2.35 8.24 -11.06
CA LYS A 54 -3.46 7.28 -11.07
C LYS A 54 -2.96 5.84 -11.21
N SER A 55 -2.09 5.58 -12.19
CA SER A 55 -1.53 4.25 -12.41
C SER A 55 -0.74 3.77 -11.21
N ALA A 56 -0.01 4.67 -10.54
CA ALA A 56 0.74 4.34 -9.33
C ALA A 56 -0.17 3.94 -8.17
N ILE A 57 -1.28 4.65 -7.95
CA ILE A 57 -2.26 4.31 -6.91
C ILE A 57 -2.95 2.98 -7.21
N LYS A 58 -3.37 2.76 -8.46
CA LYS A 58 -3.96 1.49 -8.91
C LYS A 58 -3.01 0.32 -8.66
N LEU A 59 -1.75 0.47 -9.05
CA LEU A 59 -0.72 -0.55 -8.88
C LEU A 59 -0.40 -0.78 -7.39
N ALA A 60 -0.28 0.27 -6.59
CA ALA A 60 -0.07 0.17 -5.14
C ALA A 60 -1.24 -0.57 -4.46
N MET A 61 -2.48 -0.32 -4.90
CA MET A 61 -3.67 -1.00 -4.41
C MET A 61 -3.64 -2.49 -4.75
N ALA A 62 -3.23 -2.86 -5.96
CA ALA A 62 -3.08 -4.25 -6.34
C ALA A 62 -2.02 -4.98 -5.50
N PHE A 63 -0.83 -4.39 -5.33
CA PHE A 63 0.20 -4.97 -4.46
C PHE A 63 -0.24 -5.11 -3.01
N GLN A 64 -1.01 -4.15 -2.50
CA GLN A 64 -1.55 -4.23 -1.15
C GLN A 64 -2.58 -5.36 -1.02
N ILE A 65 -3.47 -5.54 -1.99
CA ILE A 65 -4.45 -6.63 -1.99
C ILE A 65 -3.76 -7.99 -2.03
N ALA A 66 -2.79 -8.17 -2.94
CA ALA A 66 -2.00 -9.39 -3.05
C ALA A 66 -1.21 -9.69 -1.76
N TYR A 67 -0.67 -8.67 -1.11
CA TYR A 67 0.00 -8.82 0.18
C TYR A 67 -0.96 -9.26 1.28
N LEU A 68 -2.14 -8.66 1.38
CA LEU A 68 -3.12 -9.03 2.40
C LEU A 68 -3.60 -10.48 2.21
N ASP A 69 -3.84 -10.90 0.96
CA ASP A 69 -4.26 -12.26 0.63
C ASP A 69 -3.16 -13.30 0.92
N SER A 70 -1.93 -13.05 0.47
CA SER A 70 -0.82 -13.99 0.63
C SER A 70 -0.26 -14.07 2.05
N SER A 71 -0.25 -12.97 2.79
CA SER A 71 0.32 -12.92 4.14
C SER A 71 -0.68 -13.19 5.26
N GLY A 72 -1.97 -12.96 5.01
CA GLY A 72 -3.01 -13.00 6.05
C GLY A 72 -2.92 -11.86 7.08
N ILE A 73 -1.99 -10.90 6.91
CA ILE A 73 -1.76 -9.80 7.87
C ILE A 73 -2.75 -8.68 7.61
N MET A 74 -3.78 -8.57 8.46
CA MET A 74 -4.90 -7.66 8.21
C MET A 74 -4.73 -6.30 8.87
N THR A 75 -3.85 -6.17 9.87
CA THR A 75 -3.66 -4.93 10.64
C THR A 75 -2.18 -4.61 10.88
N ALA A 76 -1.91 -3.34 11.23
CA ALA A 76 -0.55 -2.91 11.58
C ALA A 76 -0.07 -3.58 12.87
N ASP A 77 -0.99 -3.85 13.81
CA ASP A 77 -0.68 -4.58 15.03
C ASP A 77 -0.31 -6.05 14.73
N ASP A 78 -1.01 -6.72 13.82
CA ASP A 78 -0.62 -8.04 13.34
C ASP A 78 0.80 -8.00 12.73
N LYS A 79 1.12 -6.95 11.97
CA LYS A 79 2.44 -6.77 11.36
C LYS A 79 3.54 -6.51 12.39
N GLN A 80 3.25 -5.78 13.48
CA GLN A 80 4.20 -5.51 14.56
C GLN A 80 4.40 -6.70 15.50
N THR A 81 3.34 -7.47 15.73
CA THR A 81 3.38 -8.67 16.57
C THR A 81 4.05 -9.86 15.86
N MET A 82 4.06 -9.85 14.53
CA MET A 82 4.81 -10.81 13.73
C MET A 82 6.32 -10.49 13.71
N SER A 83 7.07 -11.21 14.53
CA SER A 83 8.54 -11.15 14.55
C SER A 83 9.19 -11.64 13.26
N SER A 84 8.48 -12.43 12.45
CA SER A 84 8.94 -12.88 11.12
C SER A 84 7.77 -13.31 10.22
N VAL A 85 7.92 -13.14 8.90
CA VAL A 85 7.00 -13.65 7.87
C VAL A 85 7.79 -14.51 6.89
N SER A 86 7.29 -15.72 6.61
CA SER A 86 7.80 -16.56 5.50
C SER A 86 6.87 -16.44 4.30
N ILE A 87 7.37 -15.90 3.19
CA ILE A 87 6.71 -15.89 1.89
C ILE A 87 7.43 -16.92 1.00
N GLY A 88 6.78 -18.07 0.76
CA GLY A 88 7.39 -19.18 0.01
C GLY A 88 8.69 -19.69 0.66
N ARG A 89 9.83 -19.56 -0.05
CA ARG A 89 11.17 -19.95 0.46
C ARG A 89 11.90 -18.81 1.19
N THR A 90 11.35 -17.61 1.17
CA THR A 90 11.99 -16.42 1.72
C THR A 90 11.41 -16.13 3.10
N LYS A 91 12.28 -16.10 4.11
CA LYS A 91 11.93 -15.73 5.48
C LYS A 91 12.44 -14.32 5.77
N ILE A 92 11.55 -13.44 6.22
CA ILE A 92 11.88 -12.09 6.64
C ILE A 92 11.73 -12.04 8.16
N ASP A 93 12.83 -11.84 8.87
CA ASP A 93 12.86 -11.63 10.33
C ASP A 93 12.86 -10.11 10.61
N TYR A 94 11.85 -9.62 11.34
CA TYR A 94 11.61 -8.20 11.66
C TYR A 94 12.24 -7.78 13.00
N GLY A 95 13.30 -8.45 13.46
CA GLY A 95 13.91 -8.27 14.78
C GLY A 95 14.30 -6.82 15.13
N SER A 96 13.78 -6.37 16.28
CA SER A 96 14.08 -5.24 17.19
C SER A 96 14.64 -3.89 16.73
N GLN A 97 15.13 -3.69 15.51
CA GLN A 97 15.64 -2.40 15.05
C GLN A 97 15.49 -2.27 13.54
N HIS A 98 14.30 -1.92 13.06
CA HIS A 98 14.16 -1.42 11.70
C HIS A 98 13.54 -0.03 11.73
N ARG A 99 14.16 0.90 11.00
CA ARG A 99 13.63 2.24 10.77
C ARG A 99 12.18 2.06 10.33
N ILE A 100 11.25 2.53 11.17
CA ILE A 100 9.82 2.51 10.88
C ILE A 100 9.67 3.30 9.59
N SER A 101 9.50 2.62 8.46
CA SER A 101 9.15 3.32 7.24
C SER A 101 7.81 4.00 7.53
N ALA A 102 7.58 5.18 6.94
CA ALA A 102 6.34 5.89 7.17
C ALA A 102 5.10 5.10 6.71
N GLY A 103 5.26 4.04 5.88
CA GLY A 103 4.20 3.11 5.49
C GLY A 103 3.94 1.97 6.48
N GLN A 104 4.93 1.59 7.31
CA GLN A 104 4.78 0.47 8.25
C GLN A 104 3.72 0.73 9.33
N GLN A 105 3.57 1.98 9.78
CA GLN A 105 2.52 2.39 10.72
C GLN A 105 1.09 2.24 10.14
N PHE A 106 0.95 2.15 8.82
CA PHE A 106 -0.36 2.07 8.15
C PHE A 106 -0.67 0.67 7.58
N ASN A 107 0.10 -0.36 7.97
CA ASN A 107 0.02 -1.70 7.40
C ASN A 107 0.25 -1.75 5.87
N LEU A 108 1.00 -0.80 5.32
CA LEU A 108 1.29 -0.76 3.88
C LEU A 108 2.41 -1.78 3.54
N CYS A 109 2.27 -2.50 2.44
CA CYS A 109 3.32 -3.37 1.92
C CYS A 109 4.47 -2.55 1.31
N LEU A 110 5.68 -3.11 1.30
CA LEU A 110 6.87 -2.39 0.86
C LEU A 110 6.81 -2.03 -0.64
N ASP A 111 6.24 -2.90 -1.46
CA ASP A 111 6.09 -2.67 -2.90
C ASP A 111 5.13 -1.51 -3.18
N ALA A 112 3.98 -1.49 -2.50
CA ALA A 112 3.04 -0.36 -2.57
C ALA A 112 3.69 0.95 -2.11
N GLU A 113 4.46 0.92 -1.03
CA GLU A 113 5.20 2.10 -0.55
C GLU A 113 6.18 2.62 -1.60
N ASN A 114 6.96 1.74 -2.23
CA ASN A 114 7.95 2.13 -3.23
C ASN A 114 7.31 2.80 -4.45
N ILE A 115 6.19 2.27 -4.92
CA ILE A 115 5.44 2.83 -6.05
C ILE A 115 4.87 4.21 -5.69
N LEU A 116 4.28 4.34 -4.50
CA LEU A 116 3.75 5.62 -4.05
C LEU A 116 4.86 6.67 -3.87
N LYS A 117 6.04 6.29 -3.36
CA LYS A 117 7.21 7.17 -3.31
C LYS A 117 7.67 7.59 -4.70
N GLN A 118 7.75 6.66 -5.64
CA GLN A 118 8.11 6.95 -7.03
C GLN A 118 7.14 7.94 -7.69
N ALA A 119 5.87 7.87 -7.33
CA ALA A 119 4.82 8.77 -7.80
C ALA A 119 4.76 10.13 -7.07
N GLY A 120 5.63 10.35 -6.09
CA GLY A 120 5.70 11.61 -5.34
C GLY A 120 4.72 11.71 -4.16
N PHE A 121 4.11 10.61 -3.73
CA PHE A 121 3.24 10.56 -2.55
C PHE A 121 4.02 10.38 -1.24
N SER A 122 5.35 10.42 -1.25
CA SER A 122 6.10 10.30 -0.01
C SER A 122 5.74 11.46 0.91
N LEU A 123 5.47 11.14 2.18
CA LEU A 123 5.52 12.13 3.26
C LEU A 123 6.78 12.95 3.07
N ILE A 124 6.61 14.27 2.85
CA ILE A 124 7.71 15.22 2.76
C ILE A 124 8.53 15.03 4.03
N VAL A 125 9.64 14.32 3.93
CA VAL A 125 10.66 14.32 4.99
C VAL A 125 11.16 15.75 4.94
N GLY A 126 10.78 16.55 5.95
CA GLY A 126 11.14 17.96 6.01
C GLY A 126 12.60 18.12 5.61
N VAL A 127 12.85 18.99 4.63
CA VAL A 127 14.22 19.34 4.26
C VAL A 127 14.78 20.04 5.48
N ASP A 128 15.67 19.36 6.19
CA ASP A 128 16.42 19.97 7.29
C ASP A 128 17.38 20.95 6.64
N TYR A 129 17.02 22.23 6.66
CA TYR A 129 17.96 23.29 6.31
C TYR A 129 18.91 23.41 7.49
N ASP A 130 20.11 22.88 7.32
CA ASP A 130 21.24 23.13 8.21
C ASP A 130 21.31 24.65 8.45
N ARG A 131 21.19 25.06 9.71
CA ARG A 131 20.98 26.45 10.11
C ARG A 131 22.26 27.09 10.62
#